data_AF-A0A8J3JID0-F1
#
_entry.id   AF-A0A8J3JID0-F1
#
_cell.length_a   1.000
_cell.length_b   1.000
_cell.length_c   1.000
_cell.angle_alpha   90.00
_cell.angle_beta   90.00
_cell.angle_gamma   90.00
#
_symmetry.space_group_name_H-M   'P 1'
#
loop_
_entity.id
_entity.type
_entity.pdbx_description
1 polymer ?
#
loop_
_entity_poly.entity_id
_entity_poly.type
_entity_poly.pdbx_seq_one_letter_code
_entity_poly.pdbx_strand_id
1 'polypeptide(L)'
;MVVGKFYPPHAGHHHLIRAAAAACARVTVVVAPSSGESIPLETRLAWLREEHADTPWVRFAGRYDDTRIDYGDPAVWDAHCAVFREAVGPDPVDAVFSSEKYGDELARRFNAVHVEVDAPRLAYPVSGTAVRADPVAHWGLLSAPVRAWFTRRVVVLGAESTGTTTMAAALAGHYAARGGAWADTRWVPEYGRELTERKLAALRAADPGATVFGVTWDRADFTEVAREQSAAEDAAARAGSPLLVCDTDALATQVWEERYLGSSSPEVRAAARHPDLYLLTSPAGVPFDDDGLRDGEHLREWMTGRFREVLAASGVPVVELNGSHGARLRMAVEACDRLLSAGWGLAAPLG
;
A
#
# COMPACT_ATOMS: atom_id res chain seq x y z
N MET A 1 23.74 15.82 11.47
CA MET A 1 22.46 15.34 12.00
C MET A 1 21.32 15.93 11.20
N VAL A 2 20.26 15.17 10.94
CA VAL A 2 18.96 15.64 10.41
C VAL A 2 17.88 15.21 11.39
N VAL A 3 16.86 16.02 11.64
CA VAL A 3 15.74 15.69 12.53
C VAL A 3 14.42 15.87 11.79
N GLY A 4 13.47 14.96 12.00
CA GLY A 4 12.12 15.12 11.46
C GLY A 4 11.10 14.13 12.02
N LYS A 5 9.83 14.48 11.89
CA LYS A 5 8.70 13.57 12.18
C LYS A 5 8.50 12.54 11.05
N PHE A 6 8.81 12.92 9.80
CA PHE A 6 8.62 12.10 8.60
C PHE A 6 7.21 11.47 8.51
N TYR A 7 6.19 12.31 8.63
CA TYR A 7 4.79 11.89 8.72
C TYR A 7 3.97 12.38 7.51
N PRO A 8 4.07 11.76 6.32
CA PRO A 8 5.05 10.76 5.90
C PRO A 8 6.37 11.41 5.38
N PRO A 9 7.43 10.62 5.09
CA PRO A 9 8.55 11.08 4.27
C PRO A 9 8.08 11.49 2.86
N HIS A 10 8.77 12.43 2.23
CA HIS A 10 8.48 12.92 0.88
C HIS A 10 9.76 13.46 0.22
N ALA A 11 9.71 13.79 -1.07
CA ALA A 11 10.86 14.20 -1.87
C ALA A 11 11.74 15.29 -1.21
N GLY A 12 11.13 16.32 -0.61
CA GLY A 12 11.87 17.33 0.17
C GLY A 12 12.69 16.78 1.34
N HIS A 13 12.14 15.83 2.12
CA HIS A 13 12.89 15.15 3.17
C HIS A 13 14.06 14.34 2.60
N HIS A 14 13.85 13.63 1.49
CA HIS A 14 14.91 12.84 0.86
C HIS A 14 16.00 13.73 0.29
N HIS A 15 15.65 14.90 -0.27
CA HIS A 15 16.62 15.91 -0.70
C HIS A 15 17.49 16.40 0.46
N LEU A 16 16.88 16.77 1.60
CA LEU A 16 17.60 17.18 2.80
C LEU A 16 18.57 16.10 3.31
N ILE A 17 18.10 14.85 3.38
CA ILE A 17 18.94 13.72 3.82
C ILE A 17 20.11 13.49 2.86
N ARG A 18 19.86 13.52 1.54
CA ARG A 18 20.92 13.34 0.53
C ARG A 18 21.94 14.47 0.55
N ALA A 19 21.51 15.71 0.79
CA ALA A 19 22.43 16.84 0.97
C ALA A 19 23.35 16.64 2.18
N ALA A 20 22.79 16.19 3.31
CA ALA A 20 23.60 15.83 4.49
C ALA A 20 24.55 14.65 4.18
N ALA A 21 24.07 13.62 3.49
CA ALA A 21 24.86 12.45 3.13
C ALA A 21 26.04 12.78 2.21
N ALA A 22 25.86 13.73 1.28
CA ALA A 22 26.91 14.18 0.37
C ALA A 22 27.98 15.04 1.07
N ALA A 23 27.61 15.75 2.14
CA ALA A 23 28.48 16.70 2.84
C ALA A 23 29.20 16.09 4.06
N CYS A 24 28.83 14.89 4.51
CA CYS A 24 29.30 14.33 5.77
C CYS A 24 29.79 12.88 5.61
N ALA A 25 30.88 12.54 6.33
CA ALA A 25 31.39 11.16 6.39
C ALA A 25 30.44 10.20 7.12
N ARG A 26 29.61 10.71 8.03
CA ARG A 26 28.59 9.98 8.79
C ARG A 26 27.38 10.89 9.01
N VAL A 27 26.18 10.36 8.85
CA VAL A 27 24.94 11.09 9.12
C VAL A 27 24.06 10.29 10.06
N THR A 28 23.53 10.94 11.09
CA THR A 28 22.38 10.40 11.85
C THR A 28 21.13 11.19 11.46
N VAL A 29 20.11 10.48 11.01
CA VAL A 29 18.75 10.99 10.81
C VAL A 29 17.90 10.55 12.00
N VAL A 30 17.47 11.51 12.81
CA VAL A 30 16.60 11.29 13.96
C VAL A 30 15.14 11.37 13.52
N VAL A 31 14.41 10.28 13.72
CA VAL A 31 12.98 10.15 13.45
C VAL A 31 12.24 10.26 14.78
N ALA A 32 11.58 11.40 15.01
CA ALA A 32 10.95 11.72 16.29
C ALA A 32 9.46 12.03 16.15
N PRO A 33 8.59 11.02 15.98
CA PRO A 33 7.16 11.19 15.92
C PRO A 33 6.53 11.20 17.32
N SER A 34 5.31 11.70 17.42
CA SER A 34 4.48 11.47 18.61
C SER A 34 3.77 10.11 18.52
N SER A 35 3.54 9.48 19.67
CA SER A 35 2.77 8.24 19.81
C SER A 35 1.30 8.37 19.39
N GLY A 36 0.77 9.60 19.32
CA GLY A 36 -0.57 9.90 18.83
C GLY A 36 -0.71 9.92 17.29
N GLU A 37 0.37 9.81 16.53
CA GLU A 37 0.35 9.88 15.07
C GLU A 37 0.02 8.52 14.42
N SER A 38 -0.77 8.53 13.34
CA SER A 38 -1.34 7.32 12.74
C SER A 38 -0.34 6.42 11.99
N ILE A 39 0.78 6.97 11.53
CA ILE A 39 1.85 6.17 10.91
C ILE A 39 2.81 5.78 12.04
N PRO A 40 3.12 4.50 12.28
CA PRO A 40 4.04 4.09 13.34
C PRO A 40 5.49 4.51 13.09
N LEU A 41 6.29 4.66 14.16
CA LEU A 41 7.72 4.96 14.07
C LEU A 41 8.47 3.93 13.20
N GLU A 42 8.27 2.65 13.44
CA GLU A 42 8.96 1.58 12.71
C GLU A 42 8.65 1.59 11.21
N THR A 43 7.41 1.93 10.85
CA THR A 43 7.00 2.10 9.45
C THR A 43 7.80 3.22 8.77
N ARG A 44 7.95 4.38 9.44
CA ARG A 44 8.75 5.50 8.90
C ARG A 44 10.22 5.12 8.75
N LEU A 45 10.79 4.43 9.75
CA LEU A 45 12.17 3.97 9.72
C LEU A 45 12.41 2.98 8.59
N ALA A 46 11.50 2.04 8.37
CA ALA A 46 11.59 1.07 7.28
C ALA A 46 11.61 1.78 5.92
N TRP A 47 10.70 2.74 5.69
CA TRP A 47 10.66 3.50 4.44
C TRP A 47 11.93 4.30 4.19
N LEU A 48 12.45 4.97 5.22
CA LEU A 48 13.67 5.75 5.11
C LEU A 48 14.91 4.87 4.85
N ARG A 49 15.01 3.73 5.53
CA ARG A 49 16.10 2.75 5.30
C ARG A 49 16.07 2.17 3.89
N GLU A 50 14.88 1.88 3.37
CA GLU A 50 14.74 1.38 2.01
C GLU A 50 15.12 2.43 0.97
N GLU A 51 14.60 3.65 1.09
CA GLU A 51 14.82 4.72 0.11
C GLU A 51 16.27 5.25 0.08
N HIS A 52 17.02 5.04 1.16
CA HIS A 52 18.42 5.49 1.30
C HIS A 52 19.39 4.31 1.46
N ALA A 53 19.03 3.12 0.96
CA ALA A 53 19.86 1.92 1.03
C ALA A 53 21.22 2.06 0.33
N ASP A 54 21.33 3.02 -0.60
CA ASP A 54 22.54 3.39 -1.34
C ASP A 54 23.51 4.29 -0.52
N THR A 55 23.10 4.76 0.65
CA THR A 55 23.92 5.61 1.54
C THR A 55 24.16 4.93 2.89
N PRO A 56 24.96 3.85 2.96
CA PRO A 56 25.13 3.05 4.18
C PRO A 56 25.77 3.81 5.36
N TRP A 57 26.37 4.98 5.14
CA TRP A 57 26.87 5.88 6.20
C TRP A 57 25.79 6.76 6.83
N VAL A 58 24.54 6.68 6.34
CA VAL A 58 23.36 7.33 6.91
C VAL A 58 22.66 6.35 7.85
N ARG A 59 22.67 6.67 9.15
CA ARG A 59 22.01 5.91 10.20
C ARG A 59 20.65 6.52 10.52
N PHE A 60 19.59 5.72 10.47
CA PHE A 60 18.24 6.10 10.87
C PHE A 60 17.93 5.64 12.28
N ALA A 61 17.67 6.59 13.19
CA ALA A 61 17.46 6.35 14.61
C ALA A 61 16.12 6.94 15.07
N GLY A 62 15.28 6.11 15.68
CA GLY A 62 13.93 6.50 16.09
C GLY A 62 13.75 6.58 17.60
N ARG A 63 13.02 7.59 18.07
CA ARG A 63 12.48 7.70 19.44
C ARG A 63 11.14 8.40 19.38
N TYR A 64 10.17 7.96 20.18
CA TYR A 64 8.93 8.72 20.33
C TYR A 64 9.21 10.01 21.12
N ASP A 65 8.57 11.08 20.69
CA ASP A 65 8.61 12.38 21.34
C ASP A 65 7.18 12.93 21.48
N ASP A 66 6.63 12.78 22.68
CA ASP A 66 5.29 13.25 23.03
C ASP A 66 5.30 14.64 23.69
N THR A 67 6.45 15.32 23.62
CA THR A 67 6.58 16.69 24.10
C THR A 67 5.81 17.62 23.16
N ARG A 68 4.95 18.48 23.72
CA ARG A 68 4.27 19.54 22.96
C ARG A 68 5.28 20.43 22.25
N ILE A 69 4.97 20.88 21.03
CA ILE A 69 5.82 21.87 20.34
C ILE A 69 5.56 23.26 20.92
N ASP A 70 6.60 23.87 21.48
CA ASP A 70 6.62 25.25 21.93
C ASP A 70 8.03 25.85 21.79
N TYR A 71 8.24 26.57 20.69
CA TYR A 71 9.54 27.15 20.38
C TYR A 71 9.92 28.32 21.29
N GLY A 72 9.00 28.84 22.12
CA GLY A 72 9.25 29.90 23.09
C GLY A 72 9.67 29.40 24.48
N ASP A 73 9.55 28.09 24.75
CA ASP A 73 9.82 27.50 26.05
C ASP A 73 11.18 26.75 26.05
N PRO A 74 12.20 27.24 26.78
CA PRO A 74 13.50 26.59 26.84
C PRO A 74 13.46 25.17 27.40
N ALA A 75 12.53 24.86 28.31
CA ALA A 75 12.42 23.53 28.92
C ALA A 75 11.82 22.52 27.92
N VAL A 76 10.90 22.96 27.06
CA VAL A 76 10.37 22.15 25.96
C VAL A 76 11.50 21.83 24.96
N TRP A 77 12.32 22.82 24.62
CA TRP A 77 13.52 22.59 23.82
C TRP A 77 14.50 21.60 24.45
N ASP A 78 14.74 21.68 25.77
CA ASP A 78 15.59 20.75 26.49
C ASP A 78 15.06 19.32 26.42
N ALA A 79 13.74 19.14 26.56
CA ALA A 79 13.08 17.85 26.44
C ALA A 79 13.25 17.25 25.03
N HIS A 80 12.95 18.01 23.98
CA HIS A 80 13.19 17.57 22.60
C HIS A 80 14.66 17.20 22.36
N CYS A 81 15.59 18.04 22.80
CA CYS A 81 17.02 17.79 22.64
C CYS A 81 17.48 16.54 23.42
N ALA A 82 16.88 16.21 24.56
CA ALA A 82 17.18 14.98 25.29
C ALA A 82 16.82 13.74 24.45
N VAL A 83 15.63 13.72 23.83
CA VAL A 83 15.20 12.65 22.93
C VAL A 83 16.15 12.53 21.74
N PHE A 84 16.53 13.65 21.12
CA PHE A 84 17.43 13.65 19.98
C PHE A 84 18.84 13.17 20.35
N ARG A 85 19.38 13.57 21.51
CA ARG A 85 20.68 13.08 22.00
C ARG A 85 20.65 11.57 22.26
N GLU A 86 19.57 11.05 22.83
CA GLU A 86 19.42 9.61 23.02
C GLU A 86 19.42 8.84 21.68
N ALA A 87 18.70 9.37 20.67
CA ALA A 87 18.68 8.78 19.34
C ALA A 87 20.04 8.87 18.62
N VAL A 88 20.75 9.99 18.76
CA VAL A 88 22.09 10.21 18.19
C VAL A 88 23.14 9.33 18.86
N GLY A 89 23.03 9.11 20.16
CA GLY A 89 24.03 8.39 20.95
C GLY A 89 25.19 9.31 21.37
N PRO A 90 26.34 8.72 21.77
CA PRO A 90 27.43 9.46 22.40
C PRO A 90 28.30 10.27 21.42
N ASP A 91 28.11 10.08 20.11
CA ASP A 91 28.92 10.76 19.10
C ASP A 91 28.64 12.27 19.07
N PRO A 92 29.68 13.11 18.91
CA PRO A 92 29.49 14.55 18.75
C PRO A 92 28.69 14.86 17.47
N VAL A 93 27.97 15.97 17.49
CA VAL A 93 27.25 16.49 16.33
C VAL A 93 27.98 17.72 15.83
N ASP A 94 28.67 17.59 14.68
CA ASP A 94 29.42 18.71 14.10
C ASP A 94 28.53 19.68 13.29
N ALA A 95 27.47 19.14 12.69
CA ALA A 95 26.54 19.89 11.86
C ALA A 95 25.09 19.42 12.01
N VAL A 96 24.15 20.35 11.97
CA VAL A 96 22.70 20.13 11.89
C VAL A 96 22.22 20.62 10.53
N PHE A 97 21.53 19.76 9.78
CA PHE A 97 20.95 20.09 8.48
C PHE A 97 19.45 20.27 8.64
N SER A 98 18.92 21.40 8.18
CA SER A 98 17.48 21.65 8.17
C SER A 98 17.08 22.61 7.05
N SER A 99 15.77 22.68 6.77
CA SER A 99 15.18 23.67 5.86
C SER A 99 14.35 24.72 6.61
N GLU A 100 14.42 24.72 7.94
CA GLU A 100 13.51 25.45 8.82
C GLU A 100 14.28 26.35 9.77
N LYS A 101 13.70 27.49 10.16
CA LYS A 101 14.36 28.48 11.03
C LYS A 101 14.73 27.93 12.42
N TYR A 102 14.05 26.89 12.89
CA TYR A 102 14.38 26.27 14.18
C TYR A 102 15.78 25.62 14.16
N GLY A 103 16.36 25.37 12.98
CA GLY A 103 17.67 24.75 12.81
C GLY A 103 18.80 25.50 13.49
N ASP A 104 18.74 26.83 13.55
CA ASP A 104 19.74 27.66 14.24
C ASP A 104 19.80 27.36 15.74
N GLU A 105 18.64 27.31 16.40
CA GLU A 105 18.54 27.03 17.84
C GLU A 105 18.91 25.59 18.15
N LEU A 106 18.48 24.65 17.29
CA LEU A 106 18.86 23.25 17.42
C LEU A 106 20.37 23.07 17.30
N ALA A 107 21.01 23.69 16.30
CA ALA A 107 22.46 23.63 16.12
C ALA A 107 23.21 24.21 17.33
N ARG A 108 22.75 25.36 17.85
CA ARG A 108 23.31 25.98 19.06
C ARG A 108 23.29 25.02 20.26
N ARG A 109 22.18 24.32 20.48
CA ARG A 109 22.00 23.37 21.60
C ARG A 109 22.81 22.07 21.48
N PHE A 110 23.25 21.75 20.27
CA PHE A 110 24.16 20.65 19.98
C PHE A 110 25.62 21.09 19.83
N ASN A 111 25.92 22.39 20.01
CA ASN A 111 27.23 22.97 19.73
C ASN A 111 27.74 22.63 18.31
N ALA A 112 26.84 22.72 17.35
CA ALA A 112 27.02 22.33 15.96
C ALA A 112 26.88 23.53 15.02
N VAL A 113 27.34 23.38 13.78
CA VAL A 113 27.05 24.35 12.71
C VAL A 113 25.67 24.06 12.11
N HIS A 114 24.83 25.08 11.94
CA HIS A 114 23.62 24.93 11.14
C HIS A 114 23.95 25.02 9.64
N VAL A 115 23.51 24.01 8.89
CA VAL A 115 23.59 23.96 7.44
C VAL A 115 22.17 24.00 6.88
N GLU A 116 21.79 25.18 6.37
CA GLU A 116 20.48 25.38 5.76
C GLU A 116 20.44 24.76 4.35
N VAL A 117 19.39 23.99 4.06
CA VAL A 117 19.19 23.35 2.75
C VAL A 117 17.81 23.69 2.21
N ASP A 118 17.77 24.39 1.08
CA ASP A 118 16.54 24.76 0.36
C ASP A 118 15.42 25.31 1.27
N ALA A 119 15.73 26.28 2.14
CA ALA A 119 14.74 26.88 3.03
C ALA A 119 13.49 27.44 2.33
N PRO A 120 13.57 28.03 1.11
CA PRO A 120 12.37 28.47 0.40
C PRO A 120 11.58 27.32 -0.26
N ARG A 121 12.07 26.06 -0.18
CA ARG A 121 11.48 24.86 -0.78
C ARG A 121 11.28 24.96 -2.29
N LEU A 122 12.26 25.54 -3.00
CA LEU A 122 12.18 25.73 -4.45
C LEU A 122 12.35 24.42 -5.20
N ALA A 123 13.18 23.50 -4.70
CA ALA A 123 13.43 22.23 -5.37
C ALA A 123 12.23 21.29 -5.22
N TYR A 124 11.62 21.27 -4.03
CA TYR A 124 10.46 20.42 -3.72
C TYR A 124 9.43 21.17 -2.85
N PRO A 125 8.46 21.87 -3.47
CA PRO A 125 7.46 22.68 -2.77
C PRO A 125 6.37 21.83 -2.12
N VAL A 126 6.73 21.03 -1.11
CA VAL A 126 5.84 20.10 -0.41
C VAL A 126 6.11 20.08 1.09
N SER A 127 5.09 19.75 1.87
CA SER A 127 5.20 19.50 3.31
C SER A 127 4.45 18.22 3.68
N GLY A 128 4.81 17.62 4.82
CA GLY A 128 4.06 16.48 5.36
C GLY A 128 2.58 16.81 5.57
N THR A 129 2.26 18.03 5.98
CA THR A 129 0.86 18.48 6.14
C THR A 129 0.11 18.51 4.82
N ALA A 130 0.73 19.01 3.74
CA ALA A 130 0.11 19.03 2.42
C ALA A 130 -0.11 17.60 1.88
N VAL A 131 0.87 16.70 2.07
CA VAL A 131 0.72 15.29 1.70
C VAL A 131 -0.41 14.62 2.47
N ARG A 132 -0.51 14.82 3.79
CA ARG A 132 -1.59 14.18 4.58
C ARG A 132 -2.97 14.73 4.23
N ALA A 133 -3.06 16.00 3.84
CA ALA A 133 -4.32 16.62 3.41
C ALA A 133 -4.78 16.10 2.05
N ASP A 134 -3.85 15.90 1.11
CA ASP A 134 -4.14 15.35 -0.21
C ASP A 134 -2.97 14.50 -0.75
N PRO A 135 -2.94 13.19 -0.41
CA PRO A 135 -1.89 12.30 -0.91
C PRO A 135 -1.90 12.15 -2.43
N VAL A 136 -3.08 12.28 -3.06
CA VAL A 136 -3.25 12.13 -4.51
C VAL A 136 -2.55 13.26 -5.24
N ALA A 137 -2.77 14.51 -4.82
CA ALA A 137 -2.13 15.68 -5.44
C ALA A 137 -0.60 15.65 -5.33
N HIS A 138 -0.06 14.98 -4.32
CA HIS A 138 1.38 14.90 -4.05
C HIS A 138 1.99 13.52 -4.39
N TRP A 139 1.27 12.66 -5.12
CA TRP A 139 1.65 11.26 -5.36
C TRP A 139 3.06 11.11 -5.95
N GLY A 140 3.41 11.98 -6.92
CA GLY A 140 4.73 11.98 -7.58
C GLY A 140 5.90 12.37 -6.67
N LEU A 141 5.63 12.89 -5.47
CA LEU A 141 6.63 13.30 -4.48
C LEU A 141 6.84 12.25 -3.37
N LEU A 142 6.15 11.11 -3.46
CA LEU A 142 6.26 10.02 -2.49
C LEU A 142 7.14 8.91 -3.05
N SER A 143 7.94 8.27 -2.19
CA SER A 143 8.69 7.07 -2.57
C SER A 143 7.78 5.86 -2.69
N ALA A 144 8.23 4.82 -3.40
CA ALA A 144 7.48 3.58 -3.60
C ALA A 144 6.90 2.96 -2.32
N PRO A 145 7.66 2.81 -1.21
CA PRO A 145 7.09 2.26 0.03
C PRO A 145 6.03 3.15 0.67
N VAL A 146 6.15 4.47 0.54
CA VAL A 146 5.14 5.42 1.04
C VAL A 146 3.87 5.36 0.18
N ARG A 147 4.00 5.31 -1.15
CA ARG A 147 2.86 5.10 -2.07
C ARG A 147 2.11 3.81 -1.77
N ALA A 148 2.81 2.71 -1.53
CA ALA A 148 2.19 1.43 -1.20
C ALA A 148 1.31 1.49 0.06
N TRP A 149 1.68 2.33 1.03
CA TRP A 149 0.91 2.54 2.25
C TRP A 149 -0.33 3.41 2.02
N PHE A 150 -0.24 4.44 1.18
CA PHE A 150 -1.39 5.26 0.81
C PHE A 150 -2.29 4.61 -0.24
N THR A 151 -1.85 3.58 -0.95
CA THR A 151 -2.68 2.95 -1.99
C THR A 151 -3.93 2.31 -1.39
N ARG A 152 -5.10 2.72 -1.88
CA ARG A 152 -6.39 2.10 -1.58
C ARG A 152 -6.58 0.84 -2.43
N ARG A 153 -6.72 -0.31 -1.79
CA ARG A 153 -6.92 -1.61 -2.44
C ARG A 153 -8.40 -1.92 -2.56
N VAL A 154 -8.85 -2.13 -3.78
CA VAL A 154 -10.22 -2.52 -4.12
C VAL A 154 -10.17 -3.89 -4.78
N VAL A 155 -10.79 -4.88 -4.15
CA VAL A 155 -10.81 -6.26 -4.65
C VAL A 155 -12.13 -6.52 -5.33
N VAL A 156 -12.09 -6.97 -6.58
CA VAL A 156 -13.24 -7.46 -7.32
C VAL A 156 -13.31 -8.98 -7.15
N LEU A 157 -14.46 -9.47 -6.69
CA LEU A 157 -14.71 -10.89 -6.42
C LEU A 157 -15.95 -11.35 -7.14
N GLY A 158 -16.01 -12.64 -7.44
CA GLY A 158 -17.19 -13.26 -8.00
C GLY A 158 -16.96 -14.74 -8.27
N ALA A 159 -18.05 -15.48 -8.42
CA ALA A 159 -17.96 -16.83 -8.97
C ALA A 159 -17.44 -16.79 -10.41
N GLU A 160 -17.05 -17.94 -10.93
CA GLU A 160 -16.60 -18.05 -12.32
C GLU A 160 -17.66 -17.53 -13.32
N SER A 161 -17.19 -16.93 -14.41
CA SER A 161 -18.05 -16.35 -15.46
C SER A 161 -19.14 -15.38 -14.93
N THR A 162 -18.77 -14.54 -13.94
CA THR A 162 -19.64 -13.43 -13.46
C THR A 162 -19.13 -12.04 -13.86
N GLY A 163 -18.03 -11.97 -14.61
CA GLY A 163 -17.44 -10.75 -15.14
C GLY A 163 -16.40 -10.08 -14.24
N THR A 164 -15.83 -10.78 -13.26
CA THR A 164 -14.82 -10.27 -12.30
C THR A 164 -13.64 -9.60 -13.02
N THR A 165 -12.94 -10.34 -13.88
CA THR A 165 -11.80 -9.84 -14.67
C THR A 165 -12.19 -8.66 -15.56
N THR A 166 -13.33 -8.76 -16.26
CA THR A 166 -13.84 -7.67 -17.11
C THR A 166 -14.12 -6.41 -16.29
N MET A 167 -14.66 -6.55 -15.08
CA MET A 167 -14.91 -5.43 -14.17
C MET A 167 -13.62 -4.85 -13.60
N ALA A 168 -12.65 -5.68 -13.21
CA ALA A 168 -11.36 -5.22 -12.70
C ALA A 168 -10.60 -4.39 -13.74
N ALA A 169 -10.53 -4.90 -14.98
CA ALA A 169 -9.89 -4.21 -16.09
C ALA A 169 -10.63 -2.90 -16.45
N ALA A 170 -11.96 -2.91 -16.52
CA ALA A 170 -12.75 -1.71 -16.83
C ALA A 170 -12.62 -0.62 -15.77
N LEU A 171 -12.61 -1.01 -14.49
CA LEU A 171 -12.44 -0.09 -13.37
C LEU A 171 -11.04 0.55 -13.38
N ALA A 172 -9.99 -0.26 -13.57
CA ALA A 172 -8.64 0.27 -13.70
C ALA A 172 -8.51 1.24 -14.88
N GLY A 173 -9.08 0.88 -16.05
CA GLY A 173 -9.10 1.76 -17.22
C GLY A 173 -9.84 3.08 -16.99
N HIS A 174 -10.96 3.06 -16.26
CA HIS A 174 -11.70 4.27 -15.88
C HIS A 174 -10.84 5.25 -15.07
N TYR A 175 -10.11 4.76 -14.07
CA TYR A 175 -9.23 5.60 -13.26
C TYR A 175 -7.98 6.04 -14.03
N ALA A 176 -7.37 5.15 -14.81
CA ALA A 176 -6.22 5.49 -15.67
C ALA A 176 -6.54 6.64 -16.63
N ALA A 177 -7.74 6.66 -17.19
CA ALA A 177 -8.20 7.72 -18.08
C ALA A 177 -8.29 9.12 -17.42
N ARG A 178 -8.28 9.21 -16.07
CA ARG A 178 -8.23 10.50 -15.36
C ARG A 178 -6.86 11.19 -15.49
N GLY A 179 -5.80 10.45 -15.84
CA GLY A 179 -4.44 10.98 -15.98
C GLY A 179 -3.80 11.46 -14.67
N GLY A 180 -2.66 12.16 -14.78
CA GLY A 180 -1.92 12.64 -13.61
C GLY A 180 -1.52 11.50 -12.67
N ALA A 181 -1.80 11.63 -11.37
CA ALA A 181 -1.55 10.60 -10.36
C ALA A 181 -2.27 9.27 -10.63
N TRP A 182 -3.31 9.28 -11.47
CA TRP A 182 -4.10 8.12 -11.83
C TRP A 182 -3.60 7.40 -13.08
N ALA A 183 -2.69 7.98 -13.86
CA ALA A 183 -2.28 7.41 -15.15
C ALA A 183 -1.76 5.97 -15.03
N ASP A 184 -1.14 5.64 -13.90
CA ASP A 184 -0.60 4.31 -13.59
C ASP A 184 -1.60 3.42 -12.81
N THR A 185 -2.90 3.76 -12.80
CA THR A 185 -3.92 2.85 -12.23
C THR A 185 -3.95 1.57 -13.05
N ARG A 186 -3.78 0.45 -12.35
CA ARG A 186 -3.74 -0.89 -12.93
C ARG A 186 -4.56 -1.85 -12.09
N TRP A 187 -4.75 -3.04 -12.65
CA TRP A 187 -5.33 -4.16 -11.94
C TRP A 187 -4.32 -5.31 -11.85
N VAL A 188 -4.43 -6.11 -10.78
CA VAL A 188 -3.68 -7.37 -10.62
C VAL A 188 -4.57 -8.53 -11.08
N PRO A 189 -4.14 -9.31 -12.09
CA PRO A 189 -4.90 -10.48 -12.53
C PRO A 189 -4.97 -11.60 -11.50
N GLU A 190 -6.02 -12.43 -11.59
CA GLU A 190 -6.17 -13.64 -10.79
C GLU A 190 -5.05 -14.64 -11.08
N TYR A 191 -4.13 -14.84 -10.12
CA TYR A 191 -3.03 -15.80 -10.29
C TYR A 191 -3.50 -17.25 -10.37
N GLY A 192 -4.67 -17.58 -9.77
CA GLY A 192 -5.27 -18.91 -9.88
C GLY A 192 -5.50 -19.34 -11.34
N ARG A 193 -5.86 -18.39 -12.22
CA ARG A 193 -5.99 -18.64 -13.66
C ARG A 193 -4.65 -18.94 -14.31
N GLU A 194 -3.62 -18.15 -14.02
CA GLU A 194 -2.27 -18.35 -14.54
C GLU A 194 -1.72 -19.74 -14.16
N LEU A 195 -1.89 -20.14 -12.89
CA LEU A 195 -1.50 -21.47 -12.43
C LEU A 195 -2.29 -22.58 -13.14
N THR A 196 -3.61 -22.40 -13.34
CA THR A 196 -4.44 -23.34 -14.11
C THR A 196 -3.89 -23.53 -15.52
N GLU A 197 -3.63 -22.45 -16.24
CA GLU A 197 -3.10 -22.47 -17.61
C GLU A 197 -1.75 -23.16 -17.68
N ARG A 198 -0.86 -22.86 -16.73
CA ARG A 198 0.47 -23.48 -16.63
C ARG A 198 0.39 -24.99 -16.40
N LYS A 199 -0.48 -25.44 -15.50
CA LYS A 199 -0.70 -26.87 -15.23
C LYS A 199 -1.34 -27.58 -16.42
N LEU A 200 -2.31 -26.95 -17.09
CA LEU A 200 -2.94 -27.48 -18.29
C LEU A 200 -1.94 -27.60 -19.45
N ALA A 201 -1.05 -26.62 -19.64
CA ALA A 201 0.01 -26.67 -20.64
C ALA A 201 0.97 -27.84 -20.37
N ALA A 202 1.34 -28.07 -19.10
CA ALA A 202 2.18 -29.20 -18.71
C ALA A 202 1.48 -30.56 -18.97
N LEU A 203 0.18 -30.66 -18.69
CA LEU A 203 -0.61 -31.85 -19.03
C LEU A 203 -0.67 -32.08 -20.54
N ARG A 204 -0.91 -31.02 -21.32
CA ARG A 204 -0.98 -31.08 -22.79
C ARG A 204 0.33 -31.46 -23.46
N ALA A 205 1.46 -31.22 -22.82
CA ALA A 205 2.75 -31.71 -23.29
C ALA A 205 2.88 -33.24 -23.20
N ALA A 206 2.18 -33.88 -22.27
CA ALA A 206 2.14 -35.35 -22.12
C ALA A 206 0.95 -35.98 -22.87
N ASP A 207 -0.20 -35.30 -22.89
CA ASP A 207 -1.42 -35.71 -23.58
C ASP A 207 -2.07 -34.50 -24.28
N PRO A 208 -1.90 -34.35 -25.61
CA PRO A 208 -2.48 -33.23 -26.37
C PRO A 208 -4.01 -33.11 -26.26
N GLY A 209 -4.71 -34.18 -25.87
CA GLY A 209 -6.15 -34.19 -25.66
C GLY A 209 -6.58 -33.70 -24.27
N ALA A 210 -5.63 -33.39 -23.37
CA ALA A 210 -5.93 -32.98 -22.01
C ALA A 210 -6.75 -31.68 -21.96
N THR A 211 -7.75 -31.70 -21.08
CA THR A 211 -8.65 -30.58 -20.78
C THR A 211 -8.44 -30.11 -19.34
N VAL A 212 -9.06 -28.98 -18.96
CA VAL A 212 -8.98 -28.44 -17.59
C VAL A 212 -9.43 -29.45 -16.53
N PHE A 213 -10.34 -30.37 -16.87
CA PHE A 213 -10.79 -31.43 -15.98
C PHE A 213 -9.69 -32.43 -15.57
N GLY A 214 -8.57 -32.46 -16.30
CA GLY A 214 -7.37 -33.22 -15.92
C GLY A 214 -6.46 -32.49 -14.94
N VAL A 215 -6.68 -31.19 -14.70
CA VAL A 215 -5.88 -30.38 -13.78
C VAL A 215 -6.28 -30.70 -12.34
N THR A 216 -5.35 -31.26 -11.59
CA THR A 216 -5.51 -31.49 -10.16
C THR A 216 -5.10 -30.25 -9.36
N TRP A 217 -5.63 -30.10 -8.15
CA TRP A 217 -5.28 -29.03 -7.22
C TRP A 217 -5.00 -29.61 -5.84
N ASP A 218 -3.92 -29.17 -5.19
CA ASP A 218 -3.56 -29.54 -3.84
C ASP A 218 -3.28 -28.30 -2.95
N ARG A 219 -2.94 -28.53 -1.68
CA ARG A 219 -2.69 -27.45 -0.71
C ARG A 219 -1.50 -26.57 -1.07
N ALA A 220 -0.48 -27.14 -1.71
CA ALA A 220 0.69 -26.38 -2.11
C ALA A 220 0.35 -25.41 -3.25
N ASP A 221 -0.53 -25.81 -4.17
CA ASP A 221 -1.04 -24.93 -5.23
C ASP A 221 -1.74 -23.71 -4.63
N PHE A 222 -2.67 -23.90 -3.69
CA PHE A 222 -3.39 -22.76 -3.07
C PHE A 222 -2.46 -21.86 -2.23
N THR A 223 -1.45 -22.45 -1.57
CA THR A 223 -0.42 -21.68 -0.87
C THR A 223 0.39 -20.84 -1.85
N GLU A 224 0.72 -21.38 -3.02
CA GLU A 224 1.38 -20.65 -4.09
C GLU A 224 0.50 -19.50 -4.60
N VAL A 225 -0.78 -19.77 -4.88
CA VAL A 225 -1.72 -18.74 -5.34
C VAL A 225 -1.81 -17.59 -4.36
N ALA A 226 -2.02 -17.87 -3.06
CA ALA A 226 -2.11 -16.82 -2.04
C ALA A 226 -0.82 -15.99 -1.95
N ARG A 227 0.35 -16.63 -2.05
CA ARG A 227 1.66 -15.97 -1.98
C ARG A 227 1.91 -15.08 -3.20
N GLU A 228 1.74 -15.62 -4.40
CA GLU A 228 2.05 -14.90 -5.64
C GLU A 228 1.05 -13.78 -5.92
N GLN A 229 -0.24 -14.01 -5.65
CA GLN A 229 -1.27 -12.97 -5.70
C GLN A 229 -0.89 -11.80 -4.76
N SER A 230 -0.59 -12.10 -3.48
CA SER A 230 -0.20 -11.06 -2.51
C SER A 230 1.06 -10.31 -2.92
N ALA A 231 2.05 -11.01 -3.48
CA ALA A 231 3.30 -10.39 -3.95
C ALA A 231 3.04 -9.45 -5.14
N ALA A 232 2.21 -9.86 -6.09
CA ALA A 232 1.81 -9.04 -7.23
C ALA A 232 1.03 -7.80 -6.78
N GLU A 233 0.13 -7.94 -5.80
CA GLU A 233 -0.60 -6.81 -5.19
C GLU A 233 0.33 -5.81 -4.50
N ASP A 234 1.30 -6.29 -3.71
CA ASP A 234 2.26 -5.44 -3.02
C ASP A 234 3.20 -4.72 -4.01
N ALA A 235 3.66 -5.40 -5.06
CA ALA A 235 4.40 -4.78 -6.15
C ALA A 235 3.56 -3.75 -6.91
N ALA A 236 2.27 -4.04 -7.12
CA ALA A 236 1.36 -3.17 -7.83
C ALA A 236 1.09 -1.87 -7.05
N ALA A 237 0.90 -1.96 -5.72
CA ALA A 237 0.68 -0.81 -4.84
C ALA A 237 1.91 0.12 -4.76
N ARG A 238 3.12 -0.41 -4.90
CA ARG A 238 4.36 0.38 -4.89
C ARG A 238 4.54 1.30 -6.09
N ALA A 239 4.26 0.77 -7.27
CA ALA A 239 4.53 1.44 -8.54
C ALA A 239 3.29 2.04 -9.20
N GLY A 240 2.10 1.82 -8.64
CA GLY A 240 0.83 2.25 -9.22
C GLY A 240 0.35 3.61 -8.75
N SER A 241 -0.96 3.78 -8.87
CA SER A 241 -1.70 4.98 -8.49
C SER A 241 -2.28 4.92 -7.07
N PRO A 242 -2.94 5.99 -6.58
CA PRO A 242 -3.62 5.97 -5.28
C PRO A 242 -4.70 4.89 -5.12
N LEU A 243 -5.18 4.31 -6.22
CA LEU A 243 -6.09 3.17 -6.24
C LEU A 243 -5.40 1.96 -6.89
N LEU A 244 -5.54 0.79 -6.29
CA LEU A 244 -5.18 -0.50 -6.87
C LEU A 244 -6.43 -1.37 -6.98
N VAL A 245 -6.66 -1.95 -8.15
CA VAL A 245 -7.73 -2.93 -8.36
C VAL A 245 -7.12 -4.33 -8.34
N CYS A 246 -7.72 -5.27 -7.62
CA CYS A 246 -7.28 -6.67 -7.62
C CYS A 246 -8.41 -7.54 -8.17
N ASP A 247 -8.14 -8.33 -9.20
CA ASP A 247 -9.02 -9.42 -9.63
C ASP A 247 -8.75 -10.59 -8.71
N THR A 248 -9.62 -10.78 -7.72
CA THR A 248 -9.44 -11.67 -6.57
C THR A 248 -8.32 -11.29 -5.61
N ASP A 249 -8.24 -12.00 -4.49
CA ASP A 249 -7.24 -11.85 -3.43
C ASP A 249 -7.10 -13.18 -2.66
N ALA A 250 -6.27 -13.19 -1.61
CA ALA A 250 -6.08 -14.38 -0.79
C ALA A 250 -7.35 -14.85 -0.04
N LEU A 251 -8.34 -13.98 0.21
CA LEU A 251 -9.65 -14.39 0.74
C LEU A 251 -10.41 -15.20 -0.32
N ALA A 252 -10.37 -14.79 -1.59
CA ALA A 252 -10.92 -15.60 -2.69
C ALA A 252 -10.27 -16.97 -2.78
N THR A 253 -8.94 -17.04 -2.62
CA THR A 253 -8.19 -18.30 -2.60
C THR A 253 -8.68 -19.23 -1.50
N GLN A 254 -9.09 -18.74 -0.33
CA GLN A 254 -9.68 -19.58 0.73
C GLN A 254 -10.99 -20.23 0.27
N VAL A 255 -11.87 -19.47 -0.38
CA VAL A 255 -13.16 -19.97 -0.87
C VAL A 255 -12.94 -21.01 -1.96
N TRP A 256 -11.99 -20.78 -2.85
CA TRP A 256 -11.60 -21.77 -3.86
C TRP A 256 -10.99 -23.02 -3.25
N GLU A 257 -10.08 -22.88 -2.28
CA GLU A 257 -9.47 -24.02 -1.59
C GLU A 257 -10.51 -24.86 -0.84
N GLU A 258 -11.47 -24.21 -0.17
CA GLU A 258 -12.62 -24.86 0.46
C GLU A 258 -13.44 -25.64 -0.57
N ARG A 259 -13.68 -25.05 -1.74
CA ARG A 259 -14.42 -25.68 -2.82
C ARG A 259 -13.73 -26.91 -3.39
N TYR A 260 -12.41 -26.87 -3.58
CA TYR A 260 -11.66 -27.99 -4.16
C TYR A 260 -11.33 -29.08 -3.13
N LEU A 261 -11.04 -28.70 -1.89
CA LEU A 261 -10.45 -29.59 -0.87
C LEU A 261 -11.29 -29.74 0.41
N GLY A 262 -12.49 -29.16 0.44
CA GLY A 262 -13.46 -29.25 1.54
C GLY A 262 -13.18 -28.34 2.74
N SER A 263 -12.05 -27.64 2.76
CA SER A 263 -11.68 -26.66 3.79
C SER A 263 -10.56 -25.77 3.29
N SER A 264 -10.32 -24.62 3.92
CA SER A 264 -9.10 -23.83 3.68
C SER A 264 -7.97 -24.19 4.66
N SER A 265 -6.71 -24.01 4.29
CA SER A 265 -5.52 -24.24 5.11
C SER A 265 -5.19 -23.04 6.02
N PRO A 266 -4.53 -23.24 7.17
CA PRO A 266 -4.04 -22.15 8.01
C PRO A 266 -3.15 -21.14 7.26
N GLU A 267 -2.32 -21.63 6.34
CA GLU A 267 -1.38 -20.82 5.56
C GLU A 267 -2.11 -19.84 4.63
N VAL A 268 -3.10 -20.32 3.87
CA VAL A 268 -3.91 -19.48 2.98
C VAL A 268 -4.78 -18.51 3.80
N ARG A 269 -5.33 -18.95 4.94
CA ARG A 269 -6.06 -18.06 5.85
C ARG A 269 -5.20 -16.92 6.39
N ALA A 270 -3.95 -17.23 6.78
CA ALA A 270 -3.02 -16.24 7.30
C ALA A 270 -2.55 -15.24 6.24
N ALA A 271 -2.63 -15.58 4.95
CA ALA A 271 -2.27 -14.70 3.86
C ALA A 271 -3.35 -13.65 3.54
N ALA A 272 -4.61 -13.89 3.90
CA ALA A 272 -5.67 -12.93 3.63
C ALA A 272 -5.53 -11.65 4.44
N ARG A 273 -5.78 -10.53 3.77
CA ARG A 273 -5.71 -9.18 4.32
C ARG A 273 -7.07 -8.53 4.22
N HIS A 274 -7.26 -7.42 4.92
CA HIS A 274 -8.44 -6.59 4.76
C HIS A 274 -8.14 -5.51 3.71
N PRO A 275 -8.73 -5.58 2.50
CA PRO A 275 -8.68 -4.47 1.57
C PRO A 275 -9.58 -3.34 2.06
N ASP A 276 -9.58 -2.23 1.33
CA ASP A 276 -10.39 -1.06 1.68
C ASP A 276 -11.85 -1.20 1.20
N LEU A 277 -12.08 -2.02 0.17
CA LEU A 277 -13.40 -2.25 -0.43
C LEU A 277 -13.42 -3.58 -1.19
N TYR A 278 -14.51 -4.33 -1.03
CA TYR A 278 -14.85 -5.44 -1.90
C TYR A 278 -15.98 -5.07 -2.87
N LEU A 279 -15.82 -5.49 -4.12
CA LEU A 279 -16.82 -5.39 -5.17
C LEU A 279 -17.22 -6.81 -5.60
N LEU A 280 -18.42 -7.26 -5.21
CA LEU A 280 -18.90 -8.62 -5.51
C LEU A 280 -19.74 -8.64 -6.79
N THR A 281 -19.30 -9.32 -7.85
CA THR A 281 -20.07 -9.46 -9.09
C THR A 281 -21.17 -10.51 -8.96
N SER A 282 -22.40 -10.11 -9.27
CA SER A 282 -23.55 -11.03 -9.28
C SER A 282 -23.62 -11.85 -10.57
N PRO A 283 -23.98 -13.14 -10.52
CA PRO A 283 -24.27 -13.95 -11.72
C PRO A 283 -25.60 -13.56 -12.40
N ALA A 284 -26.49 -12.84 -11.71
CA ALA A 284 -27.83 -12.55 -12.22
C ALA A 284 -27.78 -11.72 -13.53
N GLY A 285 -28.42 -12.25 -14.58
CA GLY A 285 -28.48 -11.61 -15.89
C GLY A 285 -27.17 -11.65 -16.69
N VAL A 286 -26.19 -12.47 -16.27
CA VAL A 286 -24.92 -12.68 -16.98
C VAL A 286 -24.90 -14.09 -17.57
N PRO A 287 -24.85 -14.24 -18.91
CA PRO A 287 -24.68 -15.54 -19.55
C PRO A 287 -23.43 -16.24 -19.03
N PHE A 288 -23.49 -17.57 -18.89
CA PHE A 288 -22.29 -18.36 -18.65
C PHE A 288 -21.48 -18.45 -19.94
N ASP A 289 -20.21 -18.08 -19.86
CA ASP A 289 -19.25 -18.13 -20.96
C ASP A 289 -18.11 -19.06 -20.58
N ASP A 290 -18.04 -20.20 -21.27
CA ASP A 290 -17.03 -21.21 -21.06
C ASP A 290 -15.84 -20.96 -21.99
N ASP A 291 -14.76 -20.44 -21.43
CA ASP A 291 -13.48 -20.20 -22.10
C ASP A 291 -12.59 -21.45 -22.15
N GLY A 292 -13.09 -22.61 -21.74
CA GLY A 292 -12.37 -23.88 -21.67
C GLY A 292 -11.56 -24.08 -20.39
N LEU A 293 -11.63 -23.14 -19.45
CA LEU A 293 -11.02 -23.22 -18.11
C LEU A 293 -12.07 -23.24 -16.99
N ARG A 294 -13.36 -23.30 -17.32
CA ARG A 294 -14.45 -23.27 -16.34
C ARG A 294 -14.77 -24.64 -15.80
N ASP A 295 -15.27 -24.66 -14.58
CA ASP A 295 -15.67 -25.89 -13.91
C ASP A 295 -17.16 -26.21 -14.16
N GLY A 296 -18.04 -25.22 -14.00
CA GLY A 296 -19.39 -25.30 -14.54
C GLY A 296 -20.39 -24.31 -13.93
N GLU A 297 -21.39 -23.93 -14.73
CA GLU A 297 -22.42 -22.95 -14.39
C GLU A 297 -23.12 -23.20 -13.04
N HIS A 298 -23.33 -24.48 -12.69
CA HIS A 298 -23.98 -24.91 -11.45
C HIS A 298 -23.27 -24.43 -10.16
N LEU A 299 -21.98 -24.09 -10.23
CA LEU A 299 -21.21 -23.61 -9.08
C LEU A 299 -21.47 -22.15 -8.74
N ARG A 300 -21.98 -21.36 -9.70
CA ARG A 300 -22.08 -19.90 -9.56
C ARG A 300 -22.92 -19.49 -8.35
N GLU A 301 -24.05 -20.18 -8.13
CA GLU A 301 -24.94 -19.86 -7.01
C GLU A 301 -24.30 -20.17 -5.65
N TRP A 302 -23.72 -21.36 -5.50
CA TRP A 302 -23.06 -21.77 -4.26
C TRP A 302 -21.88 -20.87 -3.94
N MET A 303 -20.99 -20.62 -4.91
CA MET A 303 -19.82 -19.76 -4.71
C MET A 303 -20.23 -18.33 -4.38
N THR A 304 -21.23 -17.78 -5.07
CA THR A 304 -21.73 -16.42 -4.77
C THR A 304 -22.29 -16.36 -3.35
N GLY A 305 -23.05 -17.38 -2.92
CA GLY A 305 -23.54 -17.50 -1.55
C GLY A 305 -22.39 -17.53 -0.54
N ARG A 306 -21.37 -18.36 -0.79
CA ARG A 306 -20.20 -18.48 0.07
C ARG A 306 -19.40 -17.17 0.17
N PHE A 307 -19.22 -16.47 -0.95
CA PHE A 307 -18.61 -15.14 -0.93
C PHE A 307 -19.41 -14.16 -0.08
N ARG A 308 -20.74 -14.12 -0.21
CA ARG A 308 -21.59 -13.25 0.62
C ARG A 308 -21.40 -13.53 2.11
N GLU A 309 -21.34 -14.80 2.51
CA GLU A 309 -21.12 -15.19 3.91
C GLU A 309 -19.75 -14.74 4.43
N VAL A 310 -18.68 -15.05 3.71
CA VAL A 310 -17.31 -14.71 4.14
C VAL A 310 -17.11 -13.19 4.16
N LEU A 311 -17.65 -12.48 3.17
CA LEU A 311 -17.56 -11.02 3.10
C LEU A 311 -18.36 -10.34 4.21
N ALA A 312 -19.55 -10.86 4.57
CA ALA A 312 -20.32 -10.34 5.70
C ALA A 312 -19.58 -10.47 7.04
N ALA A 313 -18.73 -11.49 7.18
CA ALA A 313 -17.89 -11.70 8.37
C ALA A 313 -16.56 -10.89 8.35
N SER A 314 -16.19 -10.29 7.22
CA SER A 314 -14.87 -9.68 7.03
C SER A 314 -14.69 -8.31 7.72
N GLY A 315 -15.78 -7.62 8.03
CA GLY A 315 -15.76 -6.24 8.54
C GLY A 315 -15.37 -5.17 7.51
N VAL A 316 -15.10 -5.58 6.26
CA VAL A 316 -14.73 -4.67 5.16
C VAL A 316 -16.00 -4.21 4.43
N PRO A 317 -16.08 -2.96 3.95
CA PRO A 317 -17.18 -2.51 3.10
C PRO A 317 -17.32 -3.37 1.83
N VAL A 318 -18.56 -3.74 1.48
CA VAL A 318 -18.87 -4.57 0.31
C VAL A 318 -19.94 -3.87 -0.53
N VAL A 319 -19.76 -3.87 -1.84
CA VAL A 319 -20.79 -3.45 -2.81
C VAL A 319 -21.04 -4.59 -3.80
N GLU A 320 -22.28 -5.08 -3.85
CA GLU A 320 -22.67 -6.10 -4.82
C GLU A 320 -23.06 -5.45 -6.16
N LEU A 321 -22.34 -5.82 -7.22
CA LEU A 321 -22.48 -5.29 -8.57
C LEU A 321 -23.52 -6.10 -9.36
N ASN A 322 -24.59 -5.42 -9.77
CA ASN A 322 -25.74 -6.01 -10.45
C ASN A 322 -26.10 -5.25 -11.74
N GLY A 323 -26.88 -5.90 -12.62
CA GLY A 323 -27.34 -5.31 -13.88
C GLY A 323 -26.29 -5.38 -15.00
N SER A 324 -26.43 -4.49 -16.00
CA SER A 324 -25.54 -4.46 -17.16
C SER A 324 -24.11 -4.04 -16.80
N HIS A 325 -23.14 -4.37 -17.66
CA HIS A 325 -21.73 -3.99 -17.44
C HIS A 325 -21.55 -2.50 -17.14
N GLY A 326 -22.21 -1.62 -17.91
CA GLY A 326 -22.14 -0.17 -17.67
C GLY A 326 -22.78 0.26 -16.34
N ALA A 327 -23.82 -0.42 -15.86
CA ALA A 327 -24.40 -0.16 -14.54
C ALA A 327 -23.46 -0.60 -13.42
N ARG A 328 -22.85 -1.79 -13.54
CA ARG A 328 -21.85 -2.31 -12.60
C ARG A 328 -20.65 -1.38 -12.49
N LEU A 329 -20.13 -0.90 -13.62
CA LEU A 329 -19.00 0.03 -13.63
C LEU A 329 -19.33 1.35 -12.92
N ARG A 330 -20.52 1.92 -13.15
CA ARG A 330 -20.95 3.13 -12.41
C ARG A 330 -21.01 2.89 -10.91
N MET A 331 -21.62 1.78 -10.47
CA MET A 331 -21.68 1.42 -9.05
C MET A 331 -20.28 1.26 -8.42
N ALA A 332 -19.37 0.58 -9.13
CA ALA A 332 -18.00 0.38 -8.71
C ALA A 332 -17.24 1.70 -8.58
N VAL A 333 -17.35 2.59 -9.58
CA VAL A 333 -16.73 3.92 -9.58
C VAL A 333 -17.27 4.77 -8.44
N GLU A 334 -18.59 4.82 -8.25
CA GLU A 334 -19.20 5.56 -7.15
C GLU A 334 -18.73 5.07 -5.77
N ALA A 335 -18.57 3.76 -5.59
CA ALA A 335 -18.06 3.18 -4.36
C ALA A 335 -16.58 3.55 -4.12
N CYS A 336 -15.75 3.46 -5.16
CA CYS A 336 -14.34 3.81 -5.09
C CYS A 336 -14.14 5.33 -4.86
N ASP A 337 -14.93 6.18 -5.50
CA ASP A 337 -14.87 7.63 -5.31
C ASP A 337 -15.33 8.03 -3.90
N ARG A 338 -16.33 7.36 -3.32
CA ARG A 338 -16.68 7.53 -1.89
C ARG A 338 -15.53 7.12 -0.97
N LEU A 339 -14.88 5.98 -1.24
CA LEU A 339 -13.73 5.51 -0.47
C LEU A 339 -12.58 6.53 -0.50
N LEU A 340 -12.23 7.03 -1.69
CA LEU A 340 -11.17 8.02 -1.86
C LEU A 340 -11.50 9.35 -1.19
N SER A 341 -12.76 9.80 -1.29
CA SER A 341 -13.22 11.07 -0.69
C SER A 341 -13.24 11.03 0.85
N ALA A 342 -13.37 9.85 1.46
CA ALA A 342 -13.29 9.71 2.91
C ALA A 342 -11.87 9.99 3.46
N GLY A 343 -10.85 10.03 2.59
CA GLY A 343 -9.47 10.29 2.97
C GLY A 343 -8.84 9.14 3.75
N TRP A 344 -7.67 9.36 4.36
CA TRP A 344 -6.88 8.33 5.07
C TRP A 344 -7.04 8.31 6.59
N GLY A 345 -7.90 9.16 7.15
CA GLY A 345 -8.18 9.18 8.59
C GLY A 345 -6.95 9.43 9.47
N LEU A 346 -5.96 10.17 8.95
CA LEU A 346 -4.72 10.44 9.66
C LEU A 346 -4.93 11.45 10.80
N ALA A 347 -4.44 11.11 11.99
CA ALA A 347 -4.39 12.02 13.12
C ALA A 347 -3.52 13.24 12.78
N ALA A 348 -3.93 14.41 13.28
CA ALA A 348 -3.10 15.61 13.22
C ALA A 348 -1.79 15.37 14.00
N PRO A 349 -0.65 15.91 13.53
CA PRO A 349 0.60 15.82 14.27
C PRO A 349 0.47 16.55 15.61
N LEU A 350 1.24 16.12 16.61
CA LEU A 350 1.30 16.80 17.90
C LEU A 350 2.00 18.16 17.74
N GLY A 351 1.25 19.25 17.86
CA GLY A 351 1.74 20.63 17.74
C GLY A 351 1.85 21.11 16.30
#